data_AF-A0A933W6R7-F1
#
_entry.id   AF-A0A933W6R7-F1
#
_cell.length_a   1.000
_cell.length_b   1.000
_cell.length_c   1.000
_cell.angle_alpha   90.00
_cell.angle_beta   90.00
_cell.angle_gamma   90.00
#
_symmetry.space_group_name_H-M   'P 1'
#
loop_
_entity.id
_entity.type
_entity.pdbx_description
1 polymer ?
#
loop_
_entity_poly.entity_id
_entity_poly.type
_entity_poly.pdbx_seq_one_letter_code
_entity_poly.pdbx_strand_id
1 'polypeptide(L)'
;MREWFSPSELAGLPGMPGSARHVRRLGGGTAAPWKRRPRNGARGFEYHIGSLPRETRAHLTRREVARRVAGGDPHAVAGRLAARRMAIPHEVAGTVARNARQAGLAGAAPLAGRAAARMDARLAVLTAADRFVRLSGMGTTAGMASFCHLFNTGEIALPPDINATIPSVTPATLYRWRKALNARGAAALAGRHGNRRGDTTIHRQPALHTFVTALLADHPHARASHLLAAVRARFGEDGAVTLPAPRSIQRWLAR
;
A
#
# COMPACT_ATOMS: atom_id res chain seq x y z
N MET A 1 -10.40 -16.04 22.53
CA MET A 1 -11.18 -15.04 21.76
C MET A 1 -12.32 -14.60 22.64
N ARG A 2 -12.81 -13.35 22.58
CA ARG A 2 -13.96 -12.97 23.43
C ARG A 2 -15.21 -13.69 22.93
N GLU A 3 -15.85 -14.45 23.81
CA GLU A 3 -16.99 -15.32 23.45
C GLU A 3 -18.35 -14.77 23.88
N TRP A 4 -18.38 -13.75 24.74
CA TRP A 4 -19.60 -13.25 25.36
C TRP A 4 -19.78 -11.75 25.10
N PHE A 5 -20.97 -11.40 24.63
CA PHE A 5 -21.31 -10.05 24.15
C PHE A 5 -22.59 -9.54 24.82
N SER A 6 -22.57 -8.29 25.25
CA SER A 6 -23.73 -7.64 25.85
C SER A 6 -24.74 -7.19 24.77
N PRO A 7 -26.03 -7.05 25.12
CA PRO A 7 -27.05 -6.59 24.18
C PRO A 7 -26.76 -5.20 23.57
N SER A 8 -26.10 -4.32 24.33
CA SER A 8 -25.67 -3.00 23.86
C SER A 8 -24.57 -3.06 22.81
N GLU A 9 -23.66 -4.04 22.92
CA GLU A 9 -22.59 -4.24 21.92
C GLU A 9 -23.10 -4.89 20.63
N LEU A 10 -24.21 -5.62 20.72
CA LEU A 10 -24.84 -6.30 19.59
C LEU A 10 -25.83 -5.40 18.83
N ALA A 11 -26.35 -4.36 19.48
CA ALA A 11 -27.33 -3.46 18.87
C ALA A 11 -26.76 -2.76 17.64
N GLY A 12 -27.52 -2.78 16.54
CA GLY A 12 -27.14 -2.15 15.27
C GLY A 12 -26.07 -2.89 14.46
N LEU A 13 -25.58 -4.05 14.92
CA LEU A 13 -24.69 -4.88 14.13
C LEU A 13 -25.43 -5.53 12.94
N PRO A 14 -24.71 -5.98 11.89
CA PRO A 14 -25.32 -6.75 10.81
C PRO A 14 -26.08 -7.97 11.33
N GLY A 15 -27.33 -8.13 10.90
CA GLY A 15 -28.24 -9.18 11.37
C GLY A 15 -28.81 -8.96 12.78
N MET A 16 -28.62 -7.78 13.39
CA MET A 16 -29.12 -7.44 14.73
C MET A 16 -30.11 -6.28 14.71
N PRO A 17 -31.08 -6.26 15.64
CA PRO A 17 -31.93 -5.10 15.86
C PRO A 17 -31.12 -3.86 16.27
N GLY A 18 -31.60 -2.67 15.91
CA GLY A 18 -30.95 -1.40 16.24
C GLY A 18 -30.94 -1.03 17.74
N SER A 19 -31.71 -1.71 18.59
CA SER A 19 -31.81 -1.39 20.02
C SER A 19 -31.52 -2.59 20.93
N ALA A 20 -30.84 -2.34 22.06
CA ALA A 20 -30.52 -3.36 23.06
C ALA A 20 -31.78 -4.03 23.67
N ARG A 21 -32.93 -3.33 23.68
CA ARG A 21 -34.22 -3.90 24.08
C ARG A 21 -34.67 -4.97 23.09
N HIS A 22 -34.61 -4.68 21.80
CA HIS A 22 -35.01 -5.63 20.76
C HIS A 22 -34.03 -6.80 20.65
N VAL A 23 -32.73 -6.58 20.87
CA VAL A 23 -31.75 -7.67 20.98
C VAL A 23 -32.11 -8.63 22.13
N ARG A 24 -32.46 -8.10 23.31
CA ARG A 24 -32.87 -8.93 24.45
C ARG A 24 -34.12 -9.77 24.16
N ARG A 25 -35.09 -9.17 23.47
CA ARG A 25 -36.32 -9.86 23.03
C ARG A 25 -36.00 -10.96 22.02
N LEU A 26 -35.13 -10.68 21.05
CA LEU A 26 -34.71 -11.65 20.03
C LEU A 26 -33.96 -12.84 20.66
N GLY A 27 -32.94 -12.56 21.48
CA GLY A 27 -32.13 -13.61 22.12
C GLY A 27 -32.82 -14.34 23.27
N GLY A 28 -33.93 -13.81 23.80
CA GLY A 28 -34.75 -14.44 24.83
C GLY A 28 -36.05 -15.06 24.29
N GLY A 29 -36.27 -15.07 22.98
CA GLY A 29 -37.49 -15.58 22.36
C GLY A 29 -37.72 -17.07 22.63
N THR A 30 -38.98 -17.45 22.75
CA THR A 30 -39.44 -18.81 23.12
C THR A 30 -39.10 -19.88 22.08
N ALA A 31 -38.97 -19.52 20.80
CA ALA A 31 -38.73 -20.49 19.74
C ALA A 31 -37.28 -21.02 19.69
N ALA A 32 -36.29 -20.22 20.11
CA ALA A 32 -34.87 -20.60 20.13
C ALA A 32 -34.03 -19.62 20.98
N PRO A 33 -34.00 -19.77 22.31
CA PRO A 33 -33.26 -18.86 23.18
C PRO A 33 -31.75 -18.97 22.96
N TRP A 34 -31.07 -17.83 22.91
CA TRP A 34 -29.62 -17.78 22.79
C TRP A 34 -28.95 -18.18 24.10
N LYS A 35 -27.80 -18.86 24.01
CA LYS A 35 -26.99 -19.19 25.18
C LYS A 35 -26.55 -17.90 25.87
N ARG A 36 -26.93 -17.76 27.15
CA ARG A 36 -26.73 -16.54 27.93
C ARG A 36 -26.07 -16.82 29.27
N ARG A 37 -25.32 -15.86 29.80
CA ARG A 37 -24.76 -15.89 31.16
C ARG A 37 -25.00 -14.54 31.86
N PRO A 38 -25.10 -14.50 33.21
CA PRO A 38 -25.13 -13.23 33.93
C PRO A 38 -23.81 -12.45 33.70
N ARG A 39 -23.91 -11.12 33.62
CA ARG A 39 -22.72 -10.25 33.55
C ARG A 39 -21.97 -10.27 34.88
N ASN A 40 -20.65 -10.33 34.82
CA ASN A 40 -19.83 -10.21 36.03
C ASN A 40 -19.91 -8.76 36.55
N GLY A 41 -20.35 -8.57 37.80
CA GLY A 41 -20.43 -7.26 38.45
C GLY A 41 -21.44 -6.26 37.87
N ALA A 42 -22.37 -6.67 37.00
CA ALA A 42 -23.35 -5.76 36.39
C ALA A 42 -24.72 -6.43 36.20
N ARG A 43 -25.78 -5.62 36.14
CA ARG A 43 -27.14 -6.11 35.85
C ARG A 43 -27.24 -6.57 34.38
N GLY A 44 -27.93 -7.70 34.16
CA GLY A 44 -28.28 -8.23 32.84
C GLY A 44 -27.45 -9.43 32.39
N PHE A 45 -27.67 -9.85 31.14
CA PHE A 45 -27.06 -11.05 30.55
C PHE A 45 -26.14 -10.70 29.38
N GLU A 46 -25.16 -11.56 29.12
CA GLU A 46 -24.37 -11.61 27.88
C GLU A 46 -24.78 -12.83 27.07
N TYR A 47 -24.69 -12.72 25.75
CA TYR A 47 -24.96 -13.81 24.81
C TYR A 47 -23.67 -14.40 24.25
N HIS A 48 -23.64 -15.72 24.13
CA HIS A 48 -22.51 -16.44 23.57
C HIS A 48 -22.44 -16.24 22.04
N ILE A 49 -21.24 -16.03 21.50
CA ILE A 49 -21.00 -15.79 20.07
C ILE A 49 -21.62 -16.87 19.19
N GLY A 50 -21.58 -18.13 19.63
CA GLY A 50 -22.12 -19.28 18.88
C GLY A 50 -23.64 -19.23 18.66
N SER A 51 -24.39 -18.49 19.49
CA SER A 51 -25.85 -18.34 19.35
C SER A 51 -26.26 -17.14 18.50
N LEU A 52 -25.30 -16.31 18.06
CA LEU A 52 -25.59 -15.12 17.26
C LEU A 52 -25.79 -15.47 15.77
N PRO A 53 -26.58 -14.67 15.03
CA PRO A 53 -26.69 -14.74 13.58
C PRO A 53 -25.32 -14.81 12.89
N ARG A 54 -25.25 -15.53 11.77
CA ARG A 54 -24.01 -15.75 11.01
C ARG A 54 -23.34 -14.43 10.60
N GLU A 55 -24.14 -13.43 10.22
CA GLU A 55 -23.67 -12.11 9.84
C GLU A 55 -22.99 -11.37 11.00
N THR A 56 -23.61 -11.42 12.19
CA THR A 56 -23.07 -10.80 13.40
C THR A 56 -21.78 -11.48 13.82
N ARG A 57 -21.73 -12.82 13.80
CA ARG A 57 -20.51 -13.59 14.07
C ARG A 57 -19.38 -13.19 13.13
N ALA A 58 -19.67 -13.12 11.82
CA ALA A 58 -18.69 -12.71 10.81
C ALA A 58 -18.18 -11.28 11.06
N HIS A 59 -19.07 -10.34 11.40
CA HIS A 59 -18.69 -8.97 11.73
C HIS A 59 -17.78 -8.90 12.98
N LEU A 60 -18.16 -9.58 14.07
CA LEU A 60 -17.36 -9.61 15.31
C LEU A 60 -15.98 -10.24 15.08
N THR A 61 -15.91 -11.34 14.32
CA THR A 61 -14.64 -11.97 13.92
C THR A 61 -13.78 -10.99 13.12
N ARG A 62 -14.33 -10.32 12.09
CA ARG A 62 -13.61 -9.32 11.31
C ARG A 62 -13.00 -8.23 12.17
N ARG A 63 -13.77 -7.68 13.10
CA ARG A 63 -13.35 -6.58 13.98
C ARG A 63 -12.30 -7.04 15.02
N GLU A 64 -12.39 -8.27 15.49
CA GLU A 64 -11.36 -8.86 16.35
C GLU A 64 -10.06 -9.13 15.59
N VAL A 65 -10.14 -9.69 14.38
CA VAL A 65 -8.96 -9.90 13.53
C VAL A 65 -8.33 -8.57 13.14
N ALA A 66 -9.14 -7.56 12.80
CA ALA A 66 -8.67 -6.21 12.54
C ALA A 66 -7.87 -5.68 13.72
N ARG A 67 -8.39 -5.76 14.95
CA ARG A 67 -7.66 -5.36 16.17
C ARG A 67 -6.36 -6.11 16.38
N ARG A 68 -6.30 -7.41 16.07
CA ARG A 68 -5.05 -8.19 16.17
C ARG A 68 -4.02 -7.81 15.12
N VAL A 69 -4.47 -7.32 13.97
CA VAL A 69 -3.62 -6.90 12.84
C VAL A 69 -3.19 -5.45 12.98
N ALA A 70 -4.08 -4.59 13.50
CA ALA A 70 -3.83 -3.20 13.85
C ALA A 70 -2.86 -3.07 15.03
N GLY A 71 -2.15 -1.94 15.09
CA GLY A 71 -1.45 -1.50 16.30
C GLY A 71 -0.35 -2.44 16.80
N GLY A 72 0.19 -3.30 15.94
CA GLY A 72 1.30 -4.16 16.32
C GLY A 72 2.54 -3.32 16.64
N ASP A 73 3.16 -3.60 17.79
CA ASP A 73 4.49 -3.12 18.17
C ASP A 73 5.41 -3.01 16.92
N PRO A 74 6.03 -1.84 16.67
CA PRO A 74 6.95 -1.65 15.56
C PRO A 74 8.00 -2.76 15.44
N HIS A 75 8.48 -3.30 16.55
CA HIS A 75 9.42 -4.42 16.53
C HIS A 75 8.77 -5.72 16.03
N ALA A 76 7.53 -5.99 16.44
CA ALA A 76 6.77 -7.11 15.91
C ALA A 76 6.50 -6.95 14.40
N VAL A 77 6.28 -5.73 13.91
CA VAL A 77 6.16 -5.45 12.47
C VAL A 77 7.49 -5.71 11.75
N ALA A 78 8.60 -5.22 12.28
CA ALA A 78 9.94 -5.44 11.74
C ALA A 78 10.30 -6.93 11.67
N GLY A 79 10.04 -7.68 12.75
CA GLY A 79 10.27 -9.13 12.78
C GLY A 79 9.46 -9.89 11.73
N ARG A 80 8.19 -9.51 11.52
CA ARG A 80 7.35 -10.08 10.45
C ARG A 80 7.86 -9.75 9.06
N LEU A 81 8.36 -8.54 8.84
CA LEU A 81 8.98 -8.15 7.58
C LEU A 81 10.23 -8.98 7.29
N ALA A 82 11.11 -9.14 8.28
CA ALA A 82 12.31 -9.98 8.17
C ALA A 82 11.94 -11.44 7.82
N ALA A 83 11.01 -12.03 8.58
CA ALA A 83 10.53 -13.39 8.32
C ALA A 83 9.94 -13.54 6.91
N ARG A 84 9.14 -12.57 6.46
CA ARG A 84 8.58 -12.60 5.11
C ARG A 84 9.65 -12.51 4.04
N ARG A 85 10.69 -11.68 4.22
CA ARG A 85 11.80 -11.57 3.27
C ARG A 85 12.53 -12.90 3.13
N MET A 86 12.81 -13.58 4.25
CA MET A 86 13.47 -14.89 4.27
C MET A 86 12.65 -15.97 3.56
N ALA A 87 11.32 -15.89 3.63
CA ALA A 87 10.42 -16.86 3.00
C ALA A 87 10.18 -16.63 1.49
N ILE A 88 10.70 -15.55 0.89
CA ILE A 88 10.59 -15.33 -0.56
C ILE A 88 11.54 -16.32 -1.26
N PRO A 89 11.05 -17.27 -2.07
CA PRO A 89 11.91 -18.25 -2.72
C PRO A 89 12.95 -17.56 -3.60
N HIS A 90 14.24 -17.84 -3.32
CA HIS A 90 15.36 -17.33 -4.10
C HIS A 90 15.38 -17.86 -5.56
N GLU A 91 14.57 -18.86 -5.92
CA GLU A 91 14.55 -19.44 -7.27
C GLU A 91 13.91 -18.54 -8.33
N VAL A 92 13.02 -17.62 -7.94
CA VAL A 92 12.56 -16.55 -8.85
C VAL A 92 13.71 -15.57 -9.14
N ALA A 93 14.77 -15.54 -8.32
CA ALA A 93 15.95 -14.74 -8.60
C ALA A 93 16.84 -15.34 -9.70
N GLY A 94 16.79 -16.63 -10.04
CA GLY A 94 17.71 -17.22 -11.03
C GLY A 94 17.48 -16.75 -12.47
N THR A 95 16.23 -16.78 -12.93
CA THR A 95 15.84 -16.44 -14.30
C THR A 95 15.49 -14.97 -14.44
N VAL A 96 14.88 -14.38 -13.40
CA VAL A 96 14.51 -12.96 -13.37
C VAL A 96 15.70 -12.10 -12.99
N ALA A 97 16.63 -12.53 -12.12
CA ALA A 97 17.86 -11.76 -11.92
C ALA A 97 18.80 -11.89 -13.11
N ARG A 98 18.66 -12.82 -14.06
CA ARG A 98 19.42 -12.75 -15.32
C ARG A 98 18.93 -11.60 -16.20
N ASN A 99 17.62 -11.52 -16.42
CA ASN A 99 16.99 -10.44 -17.18
C ASN A 99 16.98 -9.08 -16.44
N ALA A 100 16.88 -9.10 -15.11
CA ALA A 100 16.97 -7.93 -14.25
C ALA A 100 18.41 -7.57 -13.86
N ARG A 101 19.42 -8.45 -14.02
CA ARG A 101 20.85 -8.05 -14.00
C ARG A 101 21.18 -7.34 -15.31
N GLN A 102 20.73 -7.86 -16.46
CA GLN A 102 20.88 -7.14 -17.74
C GLN A 102 20.16 -5.78 -17.74
N ALA A 103 18.97 -5.67 -17.12
CA ALA A 103 18.25 -4.40 -16.96
C ALA A 103 18.63 -3.59 -15.70
N GLY A 104 19.38 -4.16 -14.76
CA GLY A 104 19.61 -3.65 -13.40
C GLY A 104 21.07 -3.44 -13.02
N LEU A 105 22.02 -3.70 -13.92
CA LEU A 105 23.40 -3.18 -13.81
C LEU A 105 23.45 -1.64 -13.74
N ALA A 106 22.37 -0.94 -14.11
CA ALA A 106 22.20 0.50 -13.90
C ALA A 106 21.40 0.89 -12.62
N GLY A 107 20.90 -0.08 -11.86
CA GLY A 107 19.97 0.16 -10.73
C GLY A 107 20.27 -0.58 -9.42
N ALA A 108 21.32 -1.41 -9.39
CA ALA A 108 21.72 -2.18 -8.21
C ALA A 108 22.61 -1.39 -7.23
N ALA A 109 22.33 -0.10 -7.05
CA ALA A 109 22.73 0.55 -5.79
C ALA A 109 21.83 -0.01 -4.68
N PRO A 110 22.32 -0.19 -3.44
CA PRO A 110 21.43 -0.45 -2.31
C PRO A 110 20.32 0.61 -2.37
N LEU A 111 19.06 0.18 -2.29
CA LEU A 111 17.90 1.06 -2.32
C LEU A 111 17.97 2.01 -1.11
N ALA A 112 18.75 3.07 -1.20
CA ALA A 112 19.00 3.97 -0.09
C ALA A 112 17.83 4.96 0.05
N GLY A 113 17.41 5.21 1.30
CA GLY A 113 16.39 6.22 1.62
C GLY A 113 14.97 5.83 1.20
N ARG A 114 14.27 6.74 0.51
CA ARG A 114 12.81 6.66 0.28
C ARG A 114 12.36 5.41 -0.50
N ALA A 115 13.25 4.80 -1.31
CA ALA A 115 12.90 3.62 -2.08
C ALA A 115 12.79 2.35 -1.21
N ALA A 116 13.71 2.16 -0.25
CA ALA A 116 13.61 1.09 0.74
C ALA A 116 12.40 1.30 1.67
N ALA A 117 12.16 2.53 2.15
CA ALA A 117 10.99 2.82 2.99
C ALA A 117 9.67 2.43 2.29
N ARG A 118 9.53 2.74 0.98
CA ARG A 118 8.35 2.32 0.19
C ARG A 118 8.27 0.82 0.00
N MET A 119 9.40 0.15 -0.26
CA MET A 119 9.45 -1.31 -0.37
C MET A 119 8.94 -1.95 0.92
N ASP A 120 9.40 -1.46 2.05
CA ASP A 120 9.13 -2.00 3.39
C ASP A 120 7.70 -1.74 3.80
N ALA A 121 7.20 -0.53 3.57
CA ALA A 121 5.80 -0.19 3.78
C ALA A 121 4.87 -1.10 2.96
N ARG A 122 5.17 -1.32 1.67
CA ARG A 122 4.35 -2.19 0.80
C ARG A 122 4.38 -3.63 1.27
N LEU A 123 5.55 -4.12 1.67
CA LEU A 123 5.70 -5.47 2.20
C LEU A 123 4.95 -5.62 3.54
N ALA A 124 4.94 -4.58 4.38
CA ALA A 124 4.23 -4.58 5.66
C ALA A 124 2.72 -4.66 5.44
N VAL A 125 2.18 -3.84 4.54
CA VAL A 125 0.76 -3.86 4.17
C VAL A 125 0.36 -5.22 3.60
N LEU A 126 1.15 -5.80 2.68
CA LEU A 126 0.87 -7.15 2.17
C LEU A 126 0.87 -8.20 3.29
N THR A 127 1.75 -8.05 4.29
CA THR A 127 1.87 -8.99 5.42
C THR A 127 0.68 -8.87 6.37
N ALA A 128 0.25 -7.65 6.63
CA ALA A 128 -0.98 -7.38 7.37
C ALA A 128 -2.20 -7.96 6.66
N ALA A 129 -2.31 -7.75 5.34
CA ALA A 129 -3.41 -8.28 4.53
C ALA A 129 -3.46 -9.82 4.56
N ASP A 130 -2.32 -10.49 4.38
CA ASP A 130 -2.25 -11.96 4.41
C ASP A 130 -2.62 -12.53 5.78
N ARG A 131 -2.18 -11.86 6.84
CA ARG A 131 -2.52 -12.24 8.20
C ARG A 131 -4.01 -12.01 8.46
N PHE A 132 -4.59 -10.91 7.99
CA PHE A 132 -6.02 -10.63 8.12
C PHE A 132 -6.85 -11.71 7.43
N VAL A 133 -6.57 -12.00 6.15
CA VAL A 133 -7.29 -13.02 5.38
C VAL A 133 -7.22 -14.38 6.10
N ARG A 134 -6.00 -14.82 6.46
CA ARG A 134 -5.77 -16.10 7.16
C ARG A 134 -6.53 -16.20 8.48
N LEU A 135 -6.47 -15.17 9.33
CA LEU A 135 -7.09 -15.19 10.65
C LEU A 135 -8.61 -15.01 10.60
N SER A 136 -9.12 -14.33 9.58
CA SER A 136 -10.56 -14.07 9.42
C SER A 136 -11.36 -15.29 8.95
N GLY A 137 -10.69 -16.30 8.39
CA GLY A 137 -11.33 -17.48 7.77
C GLY A 137 -12.15 -17.14 6.52
N MET A 138 -11.97 -15.95 5.94
CA MET A 138 -12.66 -15.54 4.72
C MET A 138 -11.94 -16.01 3.47
N GLY A 139 -12.69 -16.24 2.38
CA GLY A 139 -12.12 -16.47 1.06
C GLY A 139 -11.24 -15.28 0.63
N THR A 140 -10.17 -15.55 -0.12
CA THR A 140 -9.12 -14.59 -0.46
C THR A 140 -9.65 -13.26 -0.99
N THR A 141 -10.59 -13.30 -1.94
CA THR A 141 -11.17 -12.08 -2.56
C THR A 141 -11.94 -11.24 -1.54
N ALA A 142 -12.86 -11.85 -0.80
CA ALA A 142 -13.70 -11.17 0.18
C ALA A 142 -12.88 -10.66 1.38
N GLY A 143 -11.90 -11.45 1.83
CA GLY A 143 -10.97 -11.06 2.89
C GLY A 143 -10.10 -9.87 2.47
N MET A 144 -9.63 -9.84 1.22
CA MET A 144 -8.82 -8.72 0.71
C MET A 144 -9.63 -7.42 0.59
N ALA A 145 -10.87 -7.52 0.08
CA ALA A 145 -11.78 -6.38 0.03
C ALA A 145 -12.08 -5.84 1.43
N SER A 146 -12.35 -6.73 2.39
CA SER A 146 -12.57 -6.35 3.79
C SER A 146 -11.34 -5.69 4.41
N PHE A 147 -10.14 -6.23 4.17
CA PHE A 147 -8.90 -5.63 4.64
C PHE A 147 -8.71 -4.22 4.08
N CYS A 148 -8.92 -4.01 2.78
CA CYS A 148 -8.77 -2.70 2.16
C CYS A 148 -9.74 -1.68 2.77
N HIS A 149 -11.00 -2.08 2.96
CA HIS A 149 -11.99 -1.22 3.60
C HIS A 149 -11.53 -0.82 5.01
N LEU A 150 -11.21 -1.80 5.86
CA LEU A 150 -10.82 -1.57 7.26
C LEU A 150 -9.49 -0.80 7.40
N PHE A 151 -8.54 -1.01 6.49
CA PHE A 151 -7.29 -0.25 6.45
C PHE A 151 -7.56 1.21 6.07
N ASN A 152 -8.34 1.44 5.02
CA ASN A 152 -8.65 2.80 4.53
C ASN A 152 -9.55 3.59 5.50
N THR A 153 -10.39 2.93 6.29
CA THR A 153 -11.18 3.56 7.36
C THR A 153 -10.40 3.75 8.66
N GLY A 154 -9.15 3.27 8.73
CA GLY A 154 -8.29 3.39 9.91
C GLY A 154 -8.56 2.36 11.01
N GLU A 155 -9.51 1.44 10.83
CA GLU A 155 -9.76 0.33 11.78
C GLU A 155 -8.58 -0.65 11.84
N ILE A 156 -7.84 -0.79 10.74
CA ILE A 156 -6.54 -1.46 10.70
C ILE A 156 -5.45 -0.41 10.49
N ALA A 157 -4.93 0.14 11.58
CA ALA A 157 -3.79 1.05 11.55
C ALA A 157 -2.47 0.28 11.70
N LEU A 158 -1.55 0.45 10.75
CA LEU A 158 -0.15 0.02 10.88
C LEU A 158 0.70 1.12 11.55
N PRO A 159 2.00 0.89 11.82
CA PRO A 159 2.87 1.95 12.32
C PRO A 159 2.77 3.26 11.50
N PRO A 160 2.90 4.45 12.14
CA PRO A 160 2.61 5.73 11.52
C PRO A 160 3.42 6.02 10.25
N ASP A 161 4.67 5.60 10.21
CA ASP A 161 5.57 5.70 9.06
C ASP A 161 5.06 4.92 7.83
N ILE A 162 4.49 3.74 8.06
CA ILE A 162 3.89 2.91 7.01
C ILE A 162 2.60 3.56 6.50
N ASN A 163 1.71 4.00 7.40
CA ASN A 163 0.45 4.66 7.00
C ASN A 163 0.72 6.00 6.28
N ALA A 164 1.73 6.76 6.70
CA ALA A 164 2.14 7.98 6.01
C ALA A 164 2.67 7.69 4.60
N THR A 165 3.37 6.57 4.43
CA THR A 165 3.88 6.13 3.13
C THR A 165 2.78 5.57 2.23
N ILE A 166 1.78 4.89 2.82
CA ILE A 166 0.68 4.22 2.14
C ILE A 166 -0.63 4.55 2.88
N PRO A 167 -1.28 5.67 2.54
CA PRO A 167 -2.49 6.10 3.25
C PRO A 167 -3.73 5.30 2.85
N SER A 168 -3.74 4.69 1.66
CA SER A 168 -4.88 3.91 1.18
C SER A 168 -4.44 2.80 0.23
N VAL A 169 -5.21 1.71 0.20
CA VAL A 169 -5.01 0.59 -0.73
C VAL A 169 -6.32 0.09 -1.32
N THR A 170 -6.22 -0.51 -2.50
CA THR A 170 -7.34 -1.18 -3.18
C THR A 170 -6.99 -2.65 -3.45
N PRO A 171 -7.98 -3.54 -3.64
CA PRO A 171 -7.71 -4.95 -3.95
C PRO A 171 -6.82 -5.13 -5.19
N ALA A 172 -7.06 -4.34 -6.24
CA ALA A 172 -6.24 -4.35 -7.46
C ALA A 172 -4.78 -3.93 -7.19
N THR A 173 -4.55 -2.99 -6.27
CA THR A 173 -3.19 -2.57 -5.89
C THR A 173 -2.45 -3.67 -5.13
N LEU A 174 -3.12 -4.31 -4.17
CA LEU A 174 -2.54 -5.44 -3.42
C LEU A 174 -2.26 -6.63 -4.34
N TYR A 175 -3.15 -6.91 -5.29
CA TYR A 175 -2.92 -7.92 -6.34
C TYR A 175 -1.68 -7.61 -7.18
N ARG A 176 -1.53 -6.38 -7.69
CA ARG A 176 -0.36 -5.96 -8.48
C ARG A 176 0.93 -6.08 -7.68
N TRP A 177 0.94 -5.69 -6.41
CA TRP A 177 2.11 -5.83 -5.54
C TRP A 177 2.44 -7.30 -5.26
N ARG A 178 1.45 -8.14 -4.99
CA ARG A 178 1.64 -9.60 -4.85
C ARG A 178 2.27 -10.19 -6.11
N LYS A 179 1.72 -9.87 -7.28
CA LYS A 179 2.24 -10.33 -8.57
C LYS A 179 3.69 -9.89 -8.78
N ALA A 180 4.00 -8.62 -8.46
CA ALA A 180 5.37 -8.11 -8.55
C ALA A 180 6.33 -8.80 -7.57
N LEU A 181 5.89 -9.03 -6.34
CA LEU A 181 6.66 -9.74 -5.31
C LEU A 181 6.96 -11.18 -5.73
N ASN A 182 5.94 -11.91 -6.20
CA ASN A 182 6.08 -13.31 -6.60
C ASN A 182 6.91 -13.47 -7.88
N ALA A 183 6.85 -12.50 -8.81
CA ALA A 183 7.56 -12.60 -10.09
C ALA A 183 8.95 -11.98 -10.08
N ARG A 184 9.26 -11.04 -9.18
CA ARG A 184 10.51 -10.24 -9.22
C ARG A 184 11.14 -9.99 -7.85
N GLY A 185 10.60 -10.61 -6.79
CA GLY A 185 11.10 -10.47 -5.43
C GLY A 185 10.79 -9.11 -4.78
N ALA A 186 11.29 -8.92 -3.56
CA ALA A 186 10.99 -7.76 -2.72
C ALA A 186 11.39 -6.42 -3.37
N ALA A 187 12.53 -6.38 -4.08
CA ALA A 187 13.03 -5.17 -4.73
C ALA A 187 12.04 -4.56 -5.73
N ALA A 188 11.18 -5.38 -6.36
CA ALA A 188 10.16 -4.90 -7.28
C ALA A 188 9.09 -4.03 -6.60
N LEU A 189 8.93 -4.14 -5.28
CA LEU A 189 8.03 -3.31 -4.50
C LEU A 189 8.57 -1.90 -4.26
N ALA A 190 9.86 -1.60 -4.48
CA ALA A 190 10.38 -0.24 -4.29
C ALA A 190 9.80 0.78 -5.30
N GLY A 191 9.32 0.30 -6.45
CA GLY A 191 8.78 1.10 -7.55
C GLY A 191 9.87 1.72 -8.44
N ARG A 192 9.50 2.12 -9.67
CA ARG A 192 10.40 2.77 -10.65
C ARG A 192 10.41 4.30 -10.51
N HIS A 193 10.55 4.80 -9.30
CA HIS A 193 10.57 6.24 -9.04
C HIS A 193 12.00 6.76 -9.16
N GLY A 194 12.23 7.74 -10.04
CA GLY A 194 13.55 8.36 -10.24
C GLY A 194 14.22 8.07 -11.58
N ASN A 195 13.65 7.20 -12.42
CA ASN A 195 14.22 6.80 -13.73
C ASN A 195 14.26 7.93 -14.79
N ARG A 196 13.95 9.18 -14.43
CA ARG A 196 14.07 10.35 -15.31
C ARG A 196 15.19 11.31 -14.92
N ARG A 197 16.10 10.92 -14.01
CA ARG A 197 17.32 11.69 -13.78
C ARG A 197 18.19 11.54 -15.04
N GLY A 198 18.55 12.65 -15.68
CA GLY A 198 19.22 12.65 -16.99
C GLY A 198 18.30 12.53 -18.22
N ASP A 199 17.13 11.89 -18.11
CA ASP A 199 16.20 11.72 -19.24
C ASP A 199 15.31 12.97 -19.48
N THR A 200 15.93 14.05 -19.99
CA THR A 200 15.22 15.30 -20.37
C THR A 200 15.02 15.37 -21.87
N THR A 201 14.05 16.20 -22.32
CA THR A 201 13.83 16.51 -23.74
C THR A 201 15.11 16.94 -24.46
N ILE A 202 16.04 17.59 -23.75
CA ILE A 202 17.34 18.01 -24.28
C ILE A 202 18.23 16.78 -24.52
N HIS A 203 18.40 15.90 -23.52
CA HIS A 203 19.25 14.71 -23.64
C HIS A 203 18.75 13.66 -24.65
N ARG A 204 17.43 13.58 -24.90
CA ARG A 204 16.85 12.66 -25.88
C ARG A 204 17.15 13.04 -27.34
N GLN A 205 17.62 14.26 -27.58
CA GLN A 205 17.79 14.82 -28.92
C GLN A 205 19.25 15.23 -29.10
N PRO A 206 20.09 14.41 -29.75
CA PRO A 206 21.54 14.66 -29.85
C PRO A 206 21.89 16.05 -30.39
N ALA A 207 21.21 16.48 -31.46
CA ALA A 207 21.43 17.80 -32.06
C ALA A 207 21.13 18.96 -31.08
N LEU A 208 20.02 18.86 -30.34
CA LEU A 208 19.62 19.85 -29.34
C LEU A 208 20.57 19.86 -28.13
N HIS A 209 20.99 18.68 -27.65
CA HIS A 209 21.95 18.56 -26.56
C HIS A 209 23.30 19.19 -26.91
N THR A 210 23.86 18.83 -28.07
CA THR A 210 25.14 19.38 -28.54
C THR A 210 25.08 20.88 -28.68
N PHE A 211 24.01 21.42 -29.28
CA PHE A 211 23.83 22.86 -29.44
C PHE A 211 23.77 23.62 -28.11
N VAL A 212 22.94 23.16 -27.17
CA VAL A 212 22.79 23.83 -25.87
C VAL A 212 24.08 23.73 -25.03
N THR A 213 24.80 22.62 -25.13
CA THR A 213 26.08 22.43 -24.42
C THR A 213 27.16 23.35 -24.98
N ALA A 214 27.29 23.45 -26.30
CA ALA A 214 28.24 24.37 -26.95
C ALA A 214 27.92 25.83 -26.60
N LEU A 215 26.64 26.22 -26.67
CA LEU A 215 26.21 27.57 -26.33
C LEU A 215 26.53 27.95 -24.87
N LEU A 216 26.46 27.00 -23.94
CA LEU A 216 26.84 27.23 -22.55
C LEU A 216 28.35 27.21 -22.31
N ALA A 217 29.11 26.46 -23.10
CA ALA A 217 30.57 26.49 -23.02
C ALA A 217 31.09 27.89 -23.37
N ASP A 218 30.52 28.51 -24.41
CA ASP A 218 30.89 29.87 -24.84
C ASP A 218 30.21 30.96 -24.00
N HIS A 219 29.01 30.70 -23.46
CA HIS A 219 28.27 31.64 -22.62
C HIS A 219 27.77 31.01 -21.30
N PRO A 220 28.66 30.81 -20.30
CA PRO A 220 28.33 30.12 -19.05
C PRO A 220 27.22 30.78 -18.20
N HIS A 221 27.01 32.09 -18.36
CA HIS A 221 26.00 32.85 -17.62
C HIS A 221 24.67 33.01 -18.38
N ALA A 222 24.48 32.29 -19.48
CA ALA A 222 23.27 32.39 -20.28
C ALA A 222 22.03 32.01 -19.47
N ARG A 223 21.03 32.90 -19.47
CA ARG A 223 19.73 32.65 -18.82
C ARG A 223 18.90 31.67 -19.65
N ALA A 224 18.01 30.94 -18.99
CA ALA A 224 17.11 29.98 -19.64
C ALA A 224 16.25 30.58 -20.77
N SER A 225 15.89 31.87 -20.66
CA SER A 225 15.18 32.61 -21.71
C SER A 225 16.03 32.76 -22.97
N HIS A 226 17.32 33.08 -22.84
CA HIS A 226 18.25 33.24 -23.96
C HIS A 226 18.54 31.89 -24.63
N LEU A 227 18.73 30.83 -23.85
CA LEU A 227 18.87 29.48 -24.36
C LEU A 227 17.63 29.03 -25.15
N LEU A 228 16.42 29.34 -24.65
CA LEU A 228 15.19 29.02 -25.37
C LEU A 228 15.07 29.81 -26.68
N ALA A 229 15.44 31.08 -26.68
CA ALA A 229 15.44 31.91 -27.87
C ALA A 229 16.41 31.37 -28.93
N ALA A 230 17.64 31.01 -28.53
CA ALA A 230 18.63 30.41 -29.42
C ALA A 230 18.18 29.05 -29.97
N VAL A 231 17.57 28.20 -29.13
CA VAL A 231 17.02 26.90 -29.55
C VAL A 231 15.88 27.09 -30.56
N ARG A 232 14.98 28.06 -30.33
CA ARG A 232 13.90 28.39 -31.27
C ARG A 232 14.43 28.96 -32.58
N ALA A 233 15.44 29.82 -32.54
CA ALA A 233 16.06 30.37 -33.74
C ALA A 233 16.72 29.27 -34.58
N ARG A 234 17.37 28.28 -33.94
CA ARG A 234 18.09 27.21 -34.64
C ARG A 234 17.21 26.06 -35.14
N PHE A 235 16.18 25.71 -34.39
CA PHE A 235 15.36 24.50 -34.59
C PHE A 235 13.85 24.78 -34.72
N GLY A 236 13.43 26.05 -34.76
CA GLY A 236 12.01 26.44 -34.78
C GLY A 236 11.25 25.96 -36.01
N GLU A 237 11.94 25.85 -37.14
CA GLU A 237 11.40 25.35 -38.41
C GLU A 237 11.79 23.88 -38.67
N ASP A 238 12.62 23.29 -37.79
CA ASP A 238 13.06 21.91 -37.90
C ASP A 238 12.05 20.97 -37.23
N GLY A 239 11.16 20.41 -38.03
CA GLY A 239 10.14 19.46 -37.57
C GLY A 239 10.71 18.17 -36.96
N ALA A 240 12.02 17.89 -37.12
CA ALA A 240 12.67 16.74 -36.50
C ALA A 240 13.04 16.98 -35.03
N VAL A 241 13.04 18.24 -34.57
CA VAL A 241 13.43 18.62 -33.20
C VAL A 241 12.22 19.09 -32.39
N THR A 242 11.91 18.37 -31.32
CA THR A 242 10.88 18.77 -30.36
C THR A 242 11.43 19.85 -29.42
N LEU A 243 10.91 21.08 -29.56
CA LEU A 243 11.31 22.23 -28.75
C LEU A 243 10.97 22.03 -27.25
N PRO A 244 11.91 22.25 -26.33
CA PRO A 244 11.67 22.14 -24.90
C PRO A 244 10.85 23.33 -24.38
N ALA A 245 10.00 23.08 -23.38
CA ALA A 245 9.31 24.14 -22.65
C ALA A 245 10.28 25.00 -21.81
N PRO A 246 9.96 26.28 -21.51
CA PRO A 246 10.82 27.16 -20.72
C PRO A 246 11.25 26.56 -19.36
N ARG A 247 10.31 25.93 -18.65
CA ARG A 247 10.55 25.24 -17.37
C ARG A 247 11.51 24.05 -17.51
N SER A 248 11.58 23.41 -18.68
CA SER A 248 12.49 22.29 -18.93
C SER A 248 13.94 22.76 -19.05
N ILE A 249 14.19 23.88 -19.72
CA ILE A 249 15.53 24.50 -19.80
C ILE A 249 15.97 25.01 -18.42
N GLN A 250 15.09 25.70 -17.69
CA GLN A 250 15.37 26.16 -16.32
C GLN A 250 15.76 25.02 -15.38
N ARG A 251 15.01 23.91 -15.41
CA ARG A 251 15.29 22.72 -14.61
C ARG A 251 16.55 21.97 -15.04
N TRP A 252 16.99 22.17 -16.28
CA TRP A 252 18.22 21.56 -16.78
C TRP A 252 19.44 22.39 -16.38
N LEU A 253 19.35 23.73 -16.41
CA LEU A 253 20.38 24.64 -15.90
C LEU A 253 20.60 24.57 -14.39
N ALA A 254 19.54 24.28 -13.63
CA ALA A 254 19.61 24.19 -12.16
C ALA A 254 20.10 22.81 -11.65
N ARG A 255 20.61 21.95 -12.53
CA ARG A 255 21.17 20.63 -12.19
C ARG A 255 22.68 20.68 -12.13
#